data_AF-A0A9E6B696-F1
#
_entry.id   AF-A0A9E6B696-F1
#
_cell.length_a   1.000
_cell.length_b   1.000
_cell.length_c   1.000
_cell.angle_alpha   90.00
_cell.angle_beta   90.00
_cell.angle_gamma   90.00
#
_symmetry.space_group_name_H-M   'P 1'
#
loop_
_entity.id
_entity.type
_entity.pdbx_description
1 polymer ?
#
loop_
_entity_poly.entity_id
_entity_poly.type
_entity_poly.pdbx_seq_one_letter_code
_entity_poly.pdbx_strand_id
1 'polypeptide(L)'
;MNNLLLNKFNLVSISFLLALSAGANAFAEMVKYDQFIASNFTNSTNVDNNRMPLKPGMQFIYDGYTVDNDEKVKHKVIIIVTDLIKKINGVDTVVIWDRDFSNGYLEESELTFFAQDDDGNVWHLGQHSEIYEEDTLVGGAAWLVGHLEGAKAGIMMLSTPKVDGKIISQGFAPPPFNWTDGFKFIQSKNNL
;
A
#
# COMPACT_ATOMS: atom_id res chain seq x y z
N MET A 1 18.12 38.32 -17.70
CA MET A 1 17.85 38.44 -16.25
C MET A 1 16.37 38.21 -16.04
N ASN A 2 16.01 37.07 -15.45
CA ASN A 2 14.78 36.85 -14.70
C ASN A 2 14.98 35.56 -13.90
N ASN A 3 15.55 35.74 -12.70
CA ASN A 3 15.64 34.71 -11.67
C ASN A 3 14.23 34.47 -11.14
N LEU A 4 13.59 33.40 -11.61
CA LEU A 4 12.44 32.84 -10.93
C LEU A 4 12.96 31.92 -9.83
N LEU A 5 12.63 32.32 -8.60
CA LEU A 5 12.87 31.63 -7.35
C LEU A 5 12.46 30.15 -7.47
N LEU A 6 13.46 29.27 -7.55
CA LEU A 6 13.30 27.86 -7.27
C LEU A 6 12.91 27.74 -5.79
N ASN A 7 11.61 27.61 -5.52
CA ASN A 7 11.13 27.10 -4.25
C ASN A 7 11.79 25.73 -4.05
N LYS A 8 12.76 25.65 -3.14
CA LYS A 8 13.33 24.41 -2.65
C LYS A 8 12.22 23.64 -1.91
N PHE A 9 11.40 22.91 -2.65
CA PHE A 9 10.60 21.85 -2.05
C PHE A 9 11.58 20.77 -1.63
N ASN A 10 11.78 20.63 -0.32
CA ASN A 10 12.37 19.42 0.25
C ASN A 10 11.42 18.27 -0.09
N LEU A 11 11.67 17.56 -1.21
CA LEU A 11 10.97 16.32 -1.51
C LEU A 11 11.32 15.31 -0.40
N VAL A 12 10.31 14.96 0.38
CA VAL A 12 10.35 13.79 1.25
C VAL A 12 9.89 12.61 0.39
N SER A 13 10.79 11.66 0.17
CA SER A 13 10.53 10.46 -0.63
C SER A 13 10.23 9.28 0.28
N ILE A 14 9.42 8.35 -0.22
CA ILE A 14 9.10 7.09 0.45
C ILE A 14 10.00 6.01 -0.17
N SER A 15 10.68 5.24 0.65
CA SER A 15 11.31 3.99 0.21
C SER A 15 10.48 2.83 0.74
N PHE A 16 9.96 2.00 -0.17
CA PHE A 16 9.30 0.74 0.15
C PHE A 16 10.34 -0.35 0.36
N LEU A 17 10.11 -1.24 1.33
CA LEU A 17 10.94 -2.40 1.60
C LEU A 17 10.08 -3.65 1.51
N LEU A 18 9.87 -4.12 0.28
CA LEU A 18 9.16 -5.37 0.01
C LEU A 18 10.03 -6.55 0.46
N ALA A 19 9.51 -7.43 1.34
CA ALA A 19 10.18 -8.66 1.75
C ALA A 19 9.39 -9.89 1.27
N LEU A 20 9.91 -10.60 0.26
CA LEU A 20 9.35 -11.90 -0.15
C LEU A 20 9.76 -13.05 0.80
N SER A 21 8.81 -13.99 0.94
CA SER A 21 8.72 -15.23 1.75
C SER A 21 9.80 -15.54 2.81
N ALA A 22 11.09 -15.62 2.47
CA ALA A 22 12.15 -15.98 3.41
C ALA A 22 12.47 -14.86 4.43
N GLY A 23 12.17 -13.60 4.09
CA GLY A 23 12.45 -12.43 4.92
C GLY A 23 11.28 -11.94 5.78
N ALA A 24 10.07 -12.43 5.53
CA ALA A 24 8.85 -11.86 6.12
C ALA A 24 8.84 -11.98 7.65
N ASN A 25 9.22 -13.13 8.20
CA ASN A 25 9.27 -13.36 9.65
C ASN A 25 10.37 -12.53 10.33
N ALA A 26 11.57 -12.45 9.72
CA ALA A 26 12.67 -11.65 10.27
C ALA A 26 12.37 -10.14 10.23
N PHE A 27 11.71 -9.66 9.18
CA PHE A 27 11.23 -8.28 9.11
C PHE A 27 10.12 -8.02 10.14
N ALA A 28 9.17 -8.94 10.28
CA ALA A 28 8.09 -8.84 11.27
C ALA A 28 8.60 -8.76 12.72
N GLU A 29 9.70 -9.44 13.04
CA GLU A 29 10.34 -9.35 14.36
C GLU A 29 11.07 -8.01 14.58
N MET A 30 11.59 -7.39 13.53
CA MET A 30 12.32 -6.11 13.61
C MET A 30 11.42 -4.87 13.61
N VAL A 31 10.19 -4.98 13.10
CA VAL A 31 9.29 -3.83 12.94
C VAL A 31 8.30 -3.74 14.09
N LYS A 32 8.25 -2.56 14.73
CA LYS A 32 7.21 -2.25 15.70
C LYS A 32 5.94 -1.87 14.96
N TYR A 33 4.92 -2.71 15.09
CA TYR A 33 3.58 -2.44 14.58
C TYR A 33 2.90 -1.35 15.40
N ASP A 34 2.33 -0.36 14.71
CA ASP A 34 1.46 0.62 15.34
C ASP A 34 0.15 -0.06 15.78
N GLN A 35 -0.41 0.38 16.91
CA GLN A 35 -1.59 -0.28 17.49
C GLN A 35 -2.86 0.10 16.73
N PHE A 36 -3.53 -0.90 16.16
CA PHE A 36 -4.85 -0.73 15.59
C PHE A 36 -5.91 -0.68 16.69
N ILE A 37 -6.68 0.41 16.75
CA ILE A 37 -7.77 0.60 17.70
C ILE A 37 -9.00 1.03 16.91
N ALA A 38 -9.97 0.13 16.75
CA ALA A 38 -11.15 0.35 15.90
C ALA A 38 -11.98 1.59 16.28
N SER A 39 -11.94 2.04 17.55
CA SER A 39 -12.64 3.25 17.99
C SER A 39 -12.03 4.56 17.47
N ASN A 40 -10.83 4.53 16.90
CA ASN A 40 -10.15 5.71 16.32
C ASN A 40 -10.54 5.95 14.85
N PHE A 41 -11.63 5.34 14.38
CA PHE A 41 -12.05 5.31 12.98
C PHE A 41 -13.48 5.83 12.86
N THR A 42 -13.73 7.03 13.35
CA THR A 42 -15.11 7.56 13.47
C THR A 42 -15.73 7.97 12.14
N ASN A 43 -14.90 8.28 11.14
CA ASN A 43 -15.31 8.64 9.78
C ASN A 43 -14.41 7.99 8.70
N SER A 44 -14.18 6.69 8.85
CA SER A 44 -13.06 5.99 8.22
C SER A 44 -13.05 5.91 6.70
N THR A 45 -14.20 6.06 6.06
CA THR A 45 -14.32 6.00 4.59
C THR A 45 -14.16 7.36 3.92
N ASN A 46 -14.14 8.46 4.68
CA ASN A 46 -13.77 9.77 4.15
C ASN A 46 -12.25 9.92 4.15
N VAL A 47 -11.60 9.23 3.21
CA VAL A 47 -10.14 9.22 3.09
C VAL A 47 -9.67 10.46 2.32
N ASP A 48 -9.41 11.54 3.05
CA ASP A 48 -8.99 12.85 2.53
C ASP A 48 -7.51 13.18 2.81
N ASN A 49 -6.71 12.19 3.20
CA ASN A 49 -5.27 12.32 3.39
C ASN A 49 -4.61 13.05 2.21
N ASN A 50 -3.85 14.10 2.50
CA ASN A 50 -3.26 15.00 1.48
C ASN A 50 -2.34 14.31 0.46
N ARG A 51 -1.85 13.11 0.76
CA ARG A 51 -0.93 12.36 -0.11
C ARG A 51 -1.57 11.14 -0.75
N MET A 52 -2.64 10.61 -0.15
CA MET A 52 -3.36 9.44 -0.64
C MET A 52 -4.88 9.64 -0.45
N PRO A 53 -5.51 10.61 -1.15
CA PRO A 53 -6.96 10.76 -1.11
C PRO A 53 -7.61 9.61 -1.89
N LEU A 54 -8.63 8.97 -1.31
CA LEU A 54 -9.36 7.85 -1.93
C LEU A 54 -10.83 8.20 -2.12
N LYS A 55 -11.11 9.08 -3.09
CA LYS A 55 -12.49 9.40 -3.48
C LYS A 55 -12.99 8.41 -4.54
N PRO A 56 -14.19 7.81 -4.39
CA PRO A 56 -14.74 6.91 -5.39
C PRO A 56 -14.72 7.51 -6.80
N GLY A 57 -14.34 6.67 -7.78
CA GLY A 57 -14.17 7.05 -9.18
C GLY A 57 -12.79 7.62 -9.52
N MET A 58 -11.92 7.86 -8.54
CA MET A 58 -10.53 8.16 -8.82
C MET A 58 -9.83 6.95 -9.44
N GLN A 59 -8.95 7.23 -10.40
CA GLN A 59 -8.11 6.22 -11.05
C GLN A 59 -6.68 6.75 -11.15
N PHE A 60 -5.72 5.89 -10.83
CA PHE A 60 -4.30 6.14 -11.03
C PHE A 60 -3.75 5.10 -12.00
N ILE A 61 -2.99 5.55 -13.00
CA ILE A 61 -2.37 4.69 -13.99
C ILE A 61 -0.87 4.94 -13.94
N TYR A 62 -0.12 3.91 -13.62
CA TYR A 62 1.34 3.91 -13.63
C TYR A 62 1.78 3.06 -14.81
N ASP A 63 2.38 3.69 -15.83
CA ASP A 63 2.92 3.01 -17.02
C ASP A 63 4.44 3.15 -17.00
N GLY A 64 5.15 2.04 -17.10
CA GLY A 64 6.58 2.02 -16.90
C GLY A 64 7.19 0.68 -17.31
N TYR A 65 8.30 0.35 -16.66
CA TYR A 65 9.04 -0.88 -16.94
C TYR A 65 9.58 -1.48 -15.66
N THR A 66 9.60 -2.80 -15.60
CA THR A 66 10.28 -3.62 -14.60
C THR A 66 11.50 -4.28 -15.23
N VAL A 67 12.33 -4.90 -14.39
CA VAL A 67 13.43 -5.77 -14.84
C VAL A 67 13.11 -7.17 -14.37
N ASP A 68 12.95 -8.09 -15.31
CA ASP A 68 12.77 -9.52 -15.05
C ASP A 68 13.84 -10.28 -15.84
N ASN A 69 14.59 -11.16 -15.17
CA ASN A 69 15.72 -11.90 -15.75
C ASN A 69 16.69 -11.04 -16.58
N ASP A 70 17.06 -9.87 -16.05
CA ASP A 70 17.91 -8.85 -16.71
C ASP A 70 17.30 -8.20 -17.97
N GLU A 71 16.06 -8.52 -18.31
CA GLU A 71 15.32 -7.94 -19.43
C GLU A 71 14.38 -6.82 -18.97
N LYS A 72 14.28 -5.79 -19.81
CA LYS A 72 13.36 -4.67 -19.57
C LYS A 72 11.96 -5.05 -20.06
N VAL A 73 11.04 -5.24 -19.12
CA VAL A 73 9.66 -5.66 -19.37
C VAL A 73 8.72 -4.48 -19.20
N LYS A 74 7.73 -4.33 -20.10
CA LYS A 74 6.74 -3.25 -19.96
C LYS A 74 5.79 -3.60 -18.83
N HIS A 75 5.56 -2.64 -17.92
CA HIS A 75 4.72 -2.83 -16.75
C HIS A 75 3.66 -1.75 -16.63
N LYS A 76 2.45 -2.11 -16.22
CA LYS A 76 1.36 -1.16 -15.99
C LYS A 76 0.54 -1.56 -14.79
N VAL A 77 0.38 -0.63 -13.85
CA VAL A 77 -0.53 -0.76 -12.72
C VAL A 77 -1.68 0.22 -12.87
N ILE A 78 -2.91 -0.27 -12.73
CA ILE A 78 -4.13 0.55 -12.69
C ILE A 78 -4.77 0.38 -11.31
N ILE A 79 -4.89 1.49 -10.58
CA ILE A 79 -5.51 1.56 -9.25
C ILE A 79 -6.85 2.26 -9.40
N ILE A 80 -7.93 1.64 -8.94
CA ILE A 80 -9.30 2.16 -9.04
C ILE A 80 -9.89 2.29 -7.64
N VAL A 81 -10.26 3.51 -7.25
CA VAL A 81 -11.01 3.74 -6.02
C VAL A 81 -12.49 3.46 -6.30
N THR A 82 -13.02 2.38 -5.71
CA THR A 82 -14.42 2.01 -5.90
C THR A 82 -15.34 2.80 -4.96
N ASP A 83 -16.66 2.67 -5.14
CA ASP A 83 -17.68 3.14 -4.21
C ASP A 83 -18.10 2.06 -3.19
N LEU A 84 -17.42 0.90 -3.22
CA LEU A 84 -17.71 -0.22 -2.33
C LEU A 84 -17.05 0.00 -0.97
N ILE A 85 -17.79 -0.39 0.06
CA ILE A 85 -17.36 -0.36 1.45
C ILE A 85 -17.41 -1.78 2.01
N LYS A 86 -16.37 -2.17 2.74
CA LYS A 86 -16.32 -3.43 3.47
C LYS A 86 -15.97 -3.19 4.93
N LYS A 87 -16.76 -3.74 5.85
CA LYS A 87 -16.41 -3.74 7.27
C LYS A 87 -15.35 -4.80 7.55
N ILE A 88 -14.18 -4.40 8.05
CA ILE A 88 -13.06 -5.26 8.46
C ILE A 88 -12.70 -4.94 9.90
N ASN A 89 -12.70 -5.95 10.77
CA ASN A 89 -12.38 -5.81 12.20
C ASN A 89 -13.07 -4.62 12.91
N GLY A 90 -14.35 -4.38 12.60
CA GLY A 90 -15.16 -3.30 13.18
C GLY A 90 -15.10 -1.95 12.45
N VAL A 91 -14.18 -1.76 11.51
CA VAL A 91 -13.98 -0.50 10.77
C VAL A 91 -14.50 -0.61 9.35
N ASP A 92 -15.19 0.42 8.87
CA ASP A 92 -15.60 0.50 7.45
C ASP A 92 -14.41 0.94 6.59
N THR A 93 -14.11 0.16 5.55
CA THR A 93 -12.98 0.36 4.65
C THR A 93 -13.46 0.68 3.25
N VAL A 94 -12.77 1.58 2.56
CA VAL A 94 -12.89 1.79 1.11
C VAL A 94 -12.20 0.63 0.40
N VAL A 95 -12.90 0.02 -0.56
CA VAL A 95 -12.33 -1.04 -1.39
C VAL A 95 -11.63 -0.40 -2.60
N ILE A 96 -10.36 -0.73 -2.77
CA ILE A 96 -9.56 -0.35 -3.93
C ILE A 96 -9.39 -1.58 -4.81
N TRP A 97 -9.46 -1.39 -6.12
CA TRP A 97 -9.22 -2.44 -7.10
C TRP A 97 -7.97 -2.11 -7.91
N ASP A 98 -6.94 -2.93 -7.67
CA ASP A 98 -5.64 -2.83 -8.31
C ASP A 98 -5.53 -3.89 -9.41
N ARG A 99 -4.98 -3.50 -10.55
CA ARG A 99 -4.75 -4.38 -11.70
C ARG A 99 -3.33 -4.21 -12.17
N ASP A 100 -2.57 -5.29 -12.10
CA ASP A 100 -1.17 -5.32 -12.51
C ASP A 100 -0.99 -6.08 -13.83
N PHE A 101 -0.29 -5.44 -14.77
CA PHE A 101 -0.07 -5.95 -16.11
C PHE A 101 1.40 -5.95 -16.48
N SER A 102 1.86 -7.09 -16.98
CA SER A 102 3.20 -7.29 -17.54
C SER A 102 3.08 -7.63 -19.03
N ASN A 103 3.82 -6.90 -19.86
CA ASN A 103 3.75 -7.00 -21.32
C ASN A 103 2.32 -6.95 -21.92
N GLY A 104 1.38 -6.32 -21.20
CA GLY A 104 -0.01 -6.18 -21.61
C GLY A 104 -0.94 -7.32 -21.16
N TYR A 105 -0.42 -8.35 -20.51
CA TYR A 105 -1.19 -9.44 -19.90
C TYR A 105 -1.45 -9.13 -18.44
N LEU A 106 -2.63 -9.48 -17.94
CA LEU A 106 -2.97 -9.35 -16.52
C LEU A 106 -2.21 -10.42 -15.74
N GLU A 107 -1.39 -10.01 -14.77
CA GLU A 107 -0.69 -10.93 -13.86
C GLU A 107 -1.38 -10.99 -12.50
N GLU A 108 -1.89 -9.86 -12.02
CA GLU A 108 -2.58 -9.79 -10.73
C GLU A 108 -3.81 -8.86 -10.79
N SER A 109 -4.87 -9.28 -10.12
CA SER A 109 -6.03 -8.44 -9.78
C SER A 109 -6.22 -8.51 -8.27
N GLU A 110 -6.19 -7.36 -7.60
CA GLU A 110 -6.22 -7.31 -6.15
C GLU A 110 -7.28 -6.34 -5.63
N LEU A 111 -8.00 -6.75 -4.59
CA LEU A 111 -8.82 -5.88 -3.78
C LEU A 111 -8.10 -5.56 -2.47
N THR A 112 -7.80 -4.30 -2.21
CA THR A 112 -7.20 -3.82 -0.96
C THR A 112 -8.22 -3.02 -0.14
N PHE A 113 -8.12 -3.12 1.20
CA PHE A 113 -9.07 -2.52 2.13
C PHE A 113 -8.41 -1.41 2.95
N PHE A 114 -8.73 -0.16 2.65
CA PHE A 114 -8.16 1.00 3.34
C PHE A 114 -9.16 1.79 4.17
N ALA A 115 -8.70 2.36 5.27
CA ALA A 115 -9.50 3.23 6.14
C ALA A 115 -8.63 4.37 6.67
N GLN A 116 -9.20 5.56 6.86
CA GLN A 116 -8.51 6.67 7.52
C GLN A 116 -8.86 6.71 9.01
N ASP A 117 -7.86 6.82 9.89
CA ASP A 117 -8.09 7.07 11.30
C ASP A 117 -8.37 8.56 11.59
N ASP A 118 -8.78 8.87 12.82
CA ASP A 118 -9.08 10.23 13.27
C ASP A 118 -7.84 11.15 13.28
N ASP A 119 -6.62 10.58 13.25
CA ASP A 119 -5.35 11.31 13.12
C ASP A 119 -4.97 11.57 11.64
N GLY A 120 -5.79 11.09 10.70
CA GLY A 120 -5.63 11.26 9.25
C GLY A 120 -4.69 10.27 8.57
N ASN A 121 -4.24 9.23 9.26
CA ASN A 121 -3.40 8.17 8.68
C ASN A 121 -4.29 7.20 7.89
N VAL A 122 -3.82 6.78 6.72
CA VAL A 122 -4.48 5.75 5.91
C VAL A 122 -3.92 4.39 6.31
N TRP A 123 -4.79 3.52 6.81
CA TRP A 123 -4.49 2.17 7.26
C TRP A 123 -4.88 1.13 6.21
N HIS A 124 -4.07 0.09 6.08
CA HIS A 124 -4.31 -1.12 5.30
C HIS A 124 -4.77 -2.25 6.23
N LEU A 125 -5.97 -2.80 5.98
CA LEU A 125 -6.61 -3.78 6.85
C LEU A 125 -6.68 -5.19 6.23
N GLY A 126 -6.10 -5.37 5.05
CA GLY A 126 -6.05 -6.64 4.35
C GLY A 126 -6.22 -6.48 2.86
N GLN A 127 -6.10 -7.61 2.18
CA GLN A 127 -6.22 -7.69 0.74
C GLN A 127 -6.77 -9.05 0.30
N HIS A 128 -7.27 -9.09 -0.93
CA HIS A 128 -7.61 -10.29 -1.66
C HIS A 128 -7.02 -10.20 -3.07
N SER A 129 -5.98 -11.00 -3.35
CA SER A 129 -5.35 -11.08 -4.65
C SER A 129 -5.77 -12.31 -5.42
N GLU A 130 -5.76 -12.16 -6.73
CA GLU A 130 -5.97 -13.18 -7.75
C GLU A 130 -4.80 -13.13 -8.73
N ILE A 131 -4.18 -14.27 -9.00
CA ILE A 131 -3.01 -14.40 -9.87
C ILE A 131 -3.41 -15.07 -11.18
N TYR A 132 -2.96 -14.49 -12.29
CA TYR A 132 -3.31 -14.89 -13.64
C TYR A 132 -2.08 -15.29 -14.45
N GLU A 133 -2.21 -16.35 -15.24
CA GLU A 133 -1.26 -16.76 -16.29
C GLU A 133 -2.03 -16.92 -17.60
N GLU A 134 -1.66 -16.19 -18.65
CA GLU A 134 -2.32 -16.24 -19.97
C GLU A 134 -3.86 -16.17 -19.89
N ASP A 135 -4.37 -15.19 -19.14
CA ASP A 135 -5.80 -14.95 -18.86
C ASP A 135 -6.51 -16.06 -18.05
N THR A 136 -5.77 -17.02 -17.51
CA THR A 136 -6.29 -18.09 -16.64
C THR A 136 -6.00 -17.76 -15.17
N LEU A 137 -7.04 -17.80 -14.32
CA LEU A 137 -6.86 -17.71 -12.87
C LEU A 137 -6.14 -18.96 -12.37
N VAL A 138 -4.90 -18.81 -11.90
CA VAL A 138 -4.05 -19.92 -11.44
C VAL A 138 -3.86 -19.93 -9.92
N GLY A 139 -4.20 -18.84 -9.25
CA GLY A 139 -4.05 -18.74 -7.81
C GLY A 139 -4.66 -17.49 -7.22
N GLY A 140 -4.48 -17.33 -5.92
CA GLY A 140 -4.96 -16.17 -5.18
C GLY A 140 -4.83 -16.38 -3.68
N ALA A 141 -4.90 -15.27 -2.96
CA ALA A 141 -4.75 -15.25 -1.52
C ALA A 141 -5.66 -14.17 -0.92
N ALA A 142 -6.16 -14.37 0.29
CA ALA A 142 -6.88 -13.34 1.01
C ALA A 142 -6.50 -13.36 2.49
N TRP A 143 -6.09 -12.22 3.01
CA TRP A 143 -5.90 -12.04 4.45
C TRP A 143 -6.60 -10.76 4.89
N LEU A 144 -7.32 -10.84 6.01
CA LEU A 144 -8.06 -9.72 6.58
C LEU A 144 -7.79 -9.67 8.08
N VAL A 145 -7.54 -8.48 8.59
CA VAL A 145 -7.37 -8.27 10.03
C VAL A 145 -8.65 -8.68 10.77
N GLY A 146 -8.48 -9.36 11.91
CA GLY A 146 -9.59 -9.92 12.70
C GLY A 146 -10.17 -11.24 12.17
N HIS A 147 -9.84 -11.64 10.94
CA HIS A 147 -10.22 -12.95 10.40
C HIS A 147 -9.06 -13.94 10.41
N LEU A 148 -7.85 -13.51 10.05
CA LEU A 148 -6.63 -14.30 10.18
C LEU A 148 -5.97 -14.01 11.53
N GLU A 149 -5.84 -15.04 12.37
CA GLU A 149 -5.16 -14.91 13.66
C GLU A 149 -3.71 -14.43 13.47
N GLY A 150 -3.30 -13.43 14.25
CA GLY A 150 -1.96 -12.84 14.16
C GLY A 150 -1.76 -11.84 13.02
N ALA A 151 -2.72 -11.68 12.10
CA ALA A 151 -2.67 -10.62 11.10
C ALA A 151 -2.77 -9.24 11.76
N LYS A 152 -2.01 -8.27 11.23
CA LYS A 152 -1.92 -6.92 11.77
C LYS A 152 -2.21 -5.91 10.67
N ALA A 153 -3.06 -4.94 10.99
CA ALA A 153 -3.22 -3.76 10.16
C ALA A 153 -1.90 -2.97 10.17
N GLY A 154 -1.62 -2.28 9.06
CA GLY A 154 -0.51 -1.34 8.99
C GLY A 154 -0.96 0.00 8.44
N ILE A 155 -0.03 0.95 8.43
CA ILE A 155 -0.28 2.29 7.91
C ILE A 155 0.27 2.32 6.49
N MET A 156 -0.57 2.61 5.51
CA MET A 156 -0.20 2.81 4.12
C MET A 156 0.39 4.22 3.89
N MET A 157 -0.18 5.23 4.57
CA MET A 157 0.26 6.62 4.44
C MET A 157 0.01 7.40 5.74
N LEU A 158 1.03 8.08 6.25
CA LEU A 158 0.87 9.00 7.39
C LEU A 158 0.22 10.32 6.97
N SER A 159 -0.58 10.92 7.86
CA SER A 159 -1.02 12.32 7.69
C SER A 159 0.15 13.29 7.79
N THR A 160 1.10 13.00 8.68
CA THR A 160 2.27 13.84 8.97
C THR A 160 3.57 13.04 8.85
N PRO A 161 4.17 12.96 7.66
CA PRO A 161 5.46 12.31 7.46
C PRO A 161 6.60 12.90 8.28
N LYS A 162 7.47 12.05 8.80
CA LYS A 162 8.67 12.43 9.54
C LYS A 162 9.88 11.64 9.04
N VAL A 163 10.96 12.35 8.71
CA VAL A 163 12.25 11.73 8.33
C VAL A 163 13.03 11.46 9.62
N ASP A 164 12.70 10.37 10.30
CA ASP A 164 13.34 9.95 11.57
C ASP A 164 14.00 8.57 11.49
N GLY A 165 13.96 7.94 10.31
CA GLY A 165 14.52 6.62 10.06
C GLY A 165 13.67 5.46 10.59
N LYS A 166 12.53 5.72 11.24
CA LYS A 166 11.59 4.68 11.68
C LYS A 166 10.98 4.00 10.45
N ILE A 167 10.97 2.67 10.46
CA ILE A 167 10.18 1.87 9.51
C ILE A 167 8.74 1.81 10.03
N ILE A 168 7.80 2.10 9.13
CA ILE A 168 6.36 2.03 9.34
C ILE A 168 5.89 0.79 8.60
N SER A 169 5.24 -0.14 9.31
CA SER A 169 4.67 -1.33 8.68
C SER A 169 3.39 -0.99 7.91
N GLN A 170 3.25 -1.56 6.72
CA GLN A 170 2.02 -1.53 5.91
C GLN A 170 1.11 -2.74 6.18
N GLY A 171 1.50 -3.58 7.14
CA GLY A 171 0.71 -4.66 7.70
C GLY A 171 1.51 -5.94 7.79
N PHE A 172 0.85 -7.01 8.22
CA PHE A 172 1.44 -8.33 8.31
C PHE A 172 0.37 -9.41 8.23
N ALA A 173 0.65 -10.47 7.49
CA ALA A 173 -0.12 -11.69 7.47
C ALA A 173 0.80 -12.90 7.73
N PRO A 174 0.57 -13.68 8.81
CA PRO A 174 1.36 -14.88 9.08
C PRO A 174 1.14 -15.98 8.02
N PRO A 175 1.84 -17.13 8.13
CA PRO A 175 1.54 -18.30 7.30
C PRO A 175 0.03 -18.62 7.24
N PRO A 176 -0.47 -19.10 6.09
CA PRO A 176 0.27 -19.45 4.89
C PRO A 176 0.64 -18.25 3.98
N PHE A 177 0.14 -17.05 4.29
CA PHE A 177 0.28 -15.87 3.44
C PHE A 177 1.70 -15.31 3.42
N ASN A 178 2.37 -15.31 4.58
CA ASN A 178 3.75 -14.81 4.73
C ASN A 178 3.96 -13.41 4.12
N TRP A 179 2.99 -12.51 4.35
CA TRP A 179 2.99 -11.17 3.77
C TRP A 179 3.44 -10.13 4.79
N THR A 180 4.29 -9.21 4.36
CA THR A 180 4.67 -8.04 5.13
C THR A 180 5.25 -6.98 4.20
N ASP A 181 5.00 -5.71 4.51
CA ASP A 181 5.63 -4.59 3.83
C ASP A 181 5.83 -3.44 4.82
N GLY A 182 6.66 -2.49 4.46
CA GLY A 182 6.83 -1.27 5.20
C GLY A 182 7.69 -0.26 4.47
N PHE A 183 7.64 0.97 4.96
CA PHE A 183 8.38 2.07 4.38
C PHE A 183 9.01 2.94 5.44
N LYS A 184 9.93 3.79 5.02
CA LYS A 184 10.40 4.92 5.80
C LYS A 184 10.49 6.16 4.93
N PHE A 185 10.35 7.31 5.55
CA PHE A 185 10.59 8.58 4.87
C PHE A 185 12.09 8.90 4.88
N ILE A 186 12.59 9.29 3.72
CA ILE A 186 13.98 9.73 3.53
C ILE A 186 14.01 11.16 2.97
N GLN A 187 15.07 11.88 3.31
CA GLN A 187 15.38 13.14 2.68
C GLN A 187 15.92 12.87 1.28
N SER A 188 15.26 13.38 0.23
CA SER A 188 15.83 13.32 -1.11
C SER A 188 17.14 14.10 -1.15
N LYS A 189 18.23 13.45 -1.60
CA LYS A 189 19.43 14.15 -2.06
C LYS A 189 19.22 14.45 -3.54
N ASN A 190 18.71 15.64 -3.84
CA ASN A 190 18.61 16.11 -5.23
C ASN A 190 20.03 16.31 -5.78
N ASN A 191 20.59 15.28 -6.43
CA ASN A 191 21.68 15.44 -7.38
C ASN A 191 21.03 15.58 -8.76
N LEU A 192 20.68 16.82 -9.12
CA LEU A 192 20.50 17.19 -10.52
C LEU A 192 21.88 17.34 -11.16
#